data_AF-A0A924MPE7-F1
#
_entry.id   AF-A0A924MPE7-F1
#
_cell.length_a   1.000
_cell.length_b   1.000
_cell.length_c   1.000
_cell.angle_alpha   90.00
_cell.angle_beta   90.00
_cell.angle_gamma   90.00
#
_symmetry.space_group_name_H-M   'P 1'
#
loop_
_entity.id
_entity.type
_entity.pdbx_description
1 polymer ?
#
loop_
_entity_poly.entity_id
_entity_poly.type
_entity_poly.pdbx_seq_one_letter_code
_entity_poly.pdbx_strand_id
1 'polypeptide(L)'
;MDKRFNTLSIPEQLELRRKAIDDVLSHPEWSLAEAVRHLKQTMRLTSAEIAKLSGVSTKTMQDIEQERSEGTVQTMNRIFGMLGLKLGVVRAPKKAA
;
A
#
# COMPACT_ATOMS: atom_id res chain seq x y z
N MET A 1 -1.60 16.55 0.97
CA MET A 1 -3.01 16.20 0.76
C MET A 1 -3.42 16.65 -0.62
N ASP A 2 -4.03 15.75 -1.39
CA ASP A 2 -4.67 16.11 -2.65
C ASP A 2 -5.79 17.14 -2.37
N LYS A 3 -5.81 18.24 -3.12
CA LYS A 3 -6.79 19.34 -2.95
C LYS A 3 -8.24 18.89 -3.23
N ARG A 4 -8.44 17.72 -3.83
CA ARG A 4 -9.76 17.12 -4.09
C ARG A 4 -10.43 16.55 -2.84
N PHE A 5 -9.69 16.40 -1.75
CA PHE A 5 -10.16 15.70 -0.57
C PHE A 5 -10.43 16.66 0.60
N ASN A 6 -11.68 16.72 1.07
CA ASN A 6 -12.04 17.43 2.30
C ASN A 6 -11.21 16.91 3.49
N THR A 7 -10.80 17.81 4.38
CA THR A 7 -9.98 17.50 5.56
C THR A 7 -10.69 16.48 6.44
N LEU A 8 -10.11 15.29 6.57
CA LEU A 8 -10.65 14.25 7.44
C LEU A 8 -10.30 14.55 8.90
N SER A 9 -11.25 14.32 9.80
CA SER A 9 -10.96 14.26 11.22
C SER A 9 -10.01 13.09 11.54
N ILE A 10 -9.28 13.18 12.66
CA ILE A 10 -8.38 12.10 13.08
C ILE A 10 -9.11 10.75 13.22
N PRO A 11 -10.32 10.67 13.82
CA PRO A 11 -11.06 9.41 13.89
C PRO A 11 -11.36 8.79 12.52
N GLU A 12 -11.74 9.61 11.53
CA GLU A 12 -12.01 9.12 10.17
C GLU A 12 -10.73 8.61 9.49
N GLN A 13 -9.60 9.29 9.69
CA GLN A 13 -8.31 8.83 9.15
C GLN A 13 -7.91 7.47 9.74
N LEU A 14 -8.11 7.26 11.05
CA LEU A 14 -7.83 5.99 11.70
C LEU A 14 -8.72 4.86 11.18
N GLU A 15 -10.00 5.14 10.95
CA GLU A 15 -10.92 4.15 10.41
C GLU A 15 -10.57 3.76 8.97
N LEU A 16 -10.22 4.73 8.12
CA LEU A 16 -9.75 4.44 6.76
C LEU A 16 -8.44 3.65 6.76
N ARG A 17 -7.53 3.93 7.69
CA ARG A 17 -6.30 3.16 7.85
C ARG A 17 -6.58 1.72 8.26
N ARG A 18 -7.48 1.51 9.21
CA ARG A 18 -7.91 0.16 9.64
C ARG A 18 -8.50 -0.62 8.48
N LYS A 19 -9.45 0.00 7.76
CA LYS A 19 -10.06 -0.60 6.57
C LYS A 19 -9.03 -0.96 5.50
N ALA A 20 -8.09 -0.06 5.20
CA ALA A 20 -7.06 -0.31 4.19
C ALA A 20 -6.16 -1.50 4.56
N ILE A 21 -5.86 -1.68 5.84
CA ILE A 21 -5.09 -2.83 6.35
C ILE A 21 -5.91 -4.12 6.21
N ASP A 22 -7.16 -4.11 6.68
CA ASP A 22 -8.04 -5.28 6.63
C ASP A 22 -8.28 -5.75 5.17
N ASP A 23 -8.46 -4.81 4.24
CA ASP A 23 -8.64 -5.10 2.82
C ASP A 23 -7.37 -5.72 2.21
N VAL A 24 -6.17 -5.19 2.50
CA VAL A 24 -4.91 -5.77 2.00
C VAL A 24 -4.65 -7.16 2.57
N LEU A 25 -4.96 -7.40 3.85
CA LEU A 25 -4.77 -8.70 4.48
C LEU A 25 -5.76 -9.76 3.97
N SER A 26 -6.95 -9.36 3.54
CA SER A 26 -7.98 -10.26 3.00
C SER A 26 -7.74 -10.64 1.53
N HIS A 27 -6.84 -9.94 0.83
CA HIS A 27 -6.52 -10.20 -0.58
C HIS A 27 -5.02 -10.49 -0.78
N PRO A 28 -4.50 -11.62 -0.26
CA PRO A 28 -3.09 -12.00 -0.42
C PRO A 28 -2.69 -12.29 -1.87
N GLU A 29 -3.65 -12.42 -2.78
CA GLU A 29 -3.44 -12.59 -4.22
C GLU A 29 -3.09 -11.29 -4.95
N TRP A 30 -3.32 -10.13 -4.34
CA TRP A 30 -2.98 -8.86 -4.96
C TRP A 30 -1.47 -8.73 -5.18
N SER A 31 -1.12 -8.24 -6.36
CA SER A 31 0.21 -7.74 -6.64
C SER A 31 0.56 -6.57 -5.71
N LEU A 32 1.86 -6.27 -5.61
CA LEU A 32 2.33 -5.09 -4.87
C LEU A 32 1.67 -3.81 -5.39
N ALA A 33 1.51 -3.68 -6.72
CA ALA A 33 0.91 -2.50 -7.33
C ALA A 33 -0.56 -2.35 -6.94
N GLU A 34 -1.33 -3.43 -6.98
CA GLU A 34 -2.75 -3.44 -6.58
C GLU A 34 -2.91 -3.06 -5.11
N ALA A 35 -2.14 -3.69 -4.22
CA ALA A 35 -2.17 -3.37 -2.79
C ALA A 35 -1.82 -1.90 -2.53
N VAL A 36 -0.76 -1.37 -3.16
CA VAL A 36 -0.36 0.04 -3.00
C VAL A 36 -1.41 1.01 -3.55
N ARG A 37 -1.99 0.72 -4.73
CA ARG A 37 -3.07 1.53 -5.32
C ARG A 37 -4.29 1.55 -4.40
N HIS A 38 -4.66 0.40 -3.82
CA HIS A 38 -5.77 0.28 -2.87
C HIS A 38 -5.53 1.08 -1.58
N LEU A 39 -4.34 0.93 -0.99
CA LEU A 39 -3.91 1.70 0.18
C LEU A 39 -4.03 3.21 -0.06
N LYS A 40 -3.56 3.66 -1.24
CA LYS A 40 -3.62 5.07 -1.65
C LYS A 40 -5.04 5.59 -1.73
N GLN A 41 -5.91 4.86 -2.43
CA GLN A 41 -7.30 5.26 -2.66
C GLN A 41 -8.08 5.28 -1.35
N THR A 42 -7.94 4.22 -0.53
CA THR A 42 -8.68 4.07 0.72
C THR A 42 -8.27 5.11 1.75
N MET A 43 -6.97 5.39 1.90
CA MET A 43 -6.45 6.39 2.85
C MET A 43 -6.44 7.82 2.29
N ARG A 44 -6.88 8.03 1.04
CA ARG A 44 -6.90 9.35 0.36
C ARG A 44 -5.53 10.03 0.33
N LEU A 45 -4.48 9.25 0.15
CA LEU A 45 -3.10 9.73 0.05
C LEU A 45 -2.69 9.90 -1.42
N THR A 46 -1.64 10.67 -1.64
CA THR A 46 -0.93 10.73 -2.93
C THR A 46 0.26 9.76 -2.94
N SER A 47 0.75 9.41 -4.12
CA SER A 47 1.96 8.56 -4.25
C SER A 47 3.18 9.20 -3.56
N ALA A 48 3.29 10.53 -3.57
CA ALA A 48 4.34 11.26 -2.88
C ALA A 48 4.22 11.15 -1.34
N GLU A 49 2.99 11.15 -0.81
CA GLU A 49 2.75 10.96 0.63
C GLU A 49 3.09 9.53 1.06
N ILE A 50 2.66 8.52 0.31
CA ILE A 50 3.04 7.12 0.60
C ILE A 50 4.57 6.96 0.50
N ALA A 51 5.20 7.51 -0.54
CA ALA A 51 6.66 7.46 -0.69
C ALA A 51 7.38 8.06 0.53
N LYS A 52 6.91 9.22 1.01
CA LYS A 52 7.44 9.87 2.21
C LYS A 52 7.25 9.03 3.47
N LEU A 53 6.06 8.45 3.66
CA LEU A 53 5.75 7.63 4.84
C LEU A 53 6.53 6.30 4.86
N SER A 54 6.86 5.76 3.69
CA SER A 54 7.61 4.50 3.56
C SER A 54 9.13 4.70 3.51
N GLY A 55 9.61 5.93 3.33
CA GLY A 55 11.03 6.20 3.12
C GLY A 55 11.57 5.65 1.80
N VAL A 56 10.72 5.57 0.76
CA VAL A 56 11.14 5.23 -0.60
C VAL A 56 11.02 6.46 -1.50
N SER A 57 11.72 6.47 -2.64
CA SER A 57 11.62 7.60 -3.56
C SER A 57 10.25 7.64 -4.24
N THR A 58 9.74 8.83 -4.55
CA THR A 58 8.48 8.98 -5.31
C THR A 58 8.56 8.29 -6.67
N LYS A 59 9.73 8.28 -7.32
CA LYS A 59 9.96 7.54 -8.56
C LYS A 59 9.78 6.03 -8.35
N THR A 60 10.41 5.47 -7.31
CA THR A 60 10.25 4.04 -6.97
C THR A 60 8.80 3.70 -6.69
N MET A 61 8.08 4.55 -5.96
CA MET A 61 6.65 4.37 -5.71
C MET A 61 5.85 4.36 -7.02
N GLN A 62 6.10 5.31 -7.92
CA GLN A 62 5.42 5.36 -9.22
C GLN A 62 5.78 4.16 -10.12
N ASP A 63 7.04 3.73 -10.14
CA ASP A 63 7.47 2.58 -10.93
C ASP A 63 6.81 1.28 -10.41
N ILE A 64 6.62 1.14 -9.09
CA ILE A 64 5.83 0.06 -8.48
C ILE A 64 4.35 0.18 -8.86
N GLU A 65 3.75 1.36 -8.68
CA GLU A 65 2.35 1.61 -9.02
C GLU A 65 2.05 1.45 -10.51
N GLN A 66 3.04 1.51 -11.40
CA GLN A 66 2.91 1.31 -12.85
C GLN A 66 3.34 -0.10 -13.28
N GLU A 67 3.64 -0.99 -12.33
CA GLU A 67 4.08 -2.37 -12.58
C GLU A 67 5.37 -2.44 -13.42
N ARG A 68 6.16 -1.37 -13.42
CA ARG A 68 7.51 -1.31 -14.03
C ARG A 68 8.57 -1.92 -13.13
N SER A 69 8.24 -2.10 -11.85
CA SER A 69 9.10 -2.73 -10.87
C SER A 69 8.25 -3.56 -9.92
N GLU A 70 8.61 -4.83 -9.74
CA GLU A 70 8.01 -5.67 -8.70
C GLU A 70 8.45 -5.24 -7.29
N GLY A 71 9.53 -4.45 -7.18
CA GLY A 71 10.13 -4.05 -5.92
C GLY A 71 10.99 -5.16 -5.29
N THR A 72 11.86 -4.79 -4.36
CA THR A 72 12.59 -5.77 -3.54
C THR A 72 11.80 -6.09 -2.27
N VAL A 73 12.06 -7.23 -1.64
CA VAL A 73 11.49 -7.56 -0.31
C VAL A 73 11.74 -6.44 0.70
N GLN A 74 12.91 -5.79 0.64
CA GLN A 74 13.24 -4.66 1.50
C GLN A 74 12.36 -3.43 1.20
N THR A 75 12.13 -3.13 -0.08
CA THR A 75 11.22 -2.06 -0.51
C THR A 75 9.78 -2.34 -0.07
N MET A 76 9.31 -3.56 -0.24
CA MET A 76 7.98 -3.99 0.17
C MET A 76 7.81 -3.86 1.70
N ASN A 77 8.78 -4.32 2.48
CA ASN A 77 8.77 -4.18 3.94
C ASN A 77 8.80 -2.72 4.39
N ARG A 78 9.44 -1.81 3.66
CA ARG A 78 9.39 -0.37 3.94
C ARG A 78 7.99 0.22 3.67
N ILE A 79 7.37 -0.18 2.56
CA ILE A 79 6.03 0.28 2.18
C ILE A 79 4.98 -0.21 3.20
N PHE A 80 4.93 -1.51 3.44
CA PHE A 80 3.99 -2.11 4.38
C PHE A 80 4.34 -1.77 5.85
N GLY A 81 5.62 -1.54 6.15
CA GLY A 81 6.10 -1.19 7.49
C GLY A 81 5.49 0.09 8.04
N MET A 82 5.14 1.07 7.20
CA MET A 82 4.45 2.29 7.67
C MET A 82 3.10 1.99 8.32
N LEU A 83 2.49 0.86 7.95
CA LEU A 83 1.20 0.38 8.45
C LEU A 83 1.36 -0.65 9.57
N GLY A 84 2.58 -0.98 9.98
CA GLY A 84 2.86 -2.05 10.93
C GLY A 84 2.81 -3.45 10.31
N LEU A 85 2.83 -3.54 8.98
CA LEU A 85 2.79 -4.78 8.23
C LEU A 85 4.19 -5.18 7.76
N LYS A 86 4.41 -6.48 7.57
CA LYS A 86 5.65 -7.04 7.02
C LYS A 86 5.32 -8.20 6.08
N LEU A 87 6.20 -8.46 5.13
CA LEU A 87 6.10 -9.66 4.31
C LEU A 87 6.45 -10.91 5.11
N GLY A 88 5.76 -12.00 4.79
CA GLY A 88 5.96 -13.31 5.37
C GLY A 88 5.91 -14.40 4.30
N VAL A 89 6.57 -15.52 4.58
CA VAL A 89 6.50 -16.71 3.73
C VAL A 89 5.16 -17.40 3.99
N VAL A 90 4.33 -17.52 2.96
CA VAL A 90 3.02 -18.17 3.01
C VAL A 90 2.93 -19.30 1.98
N ARG A 91 1.97 -20.20 2.15
CA ARG A 91 1.72 -21.26 1.15
C ARG A 91 1.18 -20.62 -0.13
N ALA A 92 1.84 -20.87 -1.26
CA ALA A 92 1.35 -20.41 -2.55
C ALA A 92 -0.04 -21.01 -2.87
N PRO A 93 -0.98 -20.22 -3.41
CA PRO A 93 -2.28 -20.74 -3.82
C PRO A 93 -2.07 -21.81 -4.90
N LYS A 94 -2.86 -22.90 -4.82
CA LYS A 94 -2.80 -23.97 -5.81
C LYS A 94 -3.28 -23.40 -7.13
N LYS A 95 -2.41 -23.32 -8.15
CA LYS A 95 -2.82 -22.91 -9.50
C LYS A 95 -3.93 -23.87 -9.95
N ALA A 96 -5.11 -23.35 -10.27
CA ALA A 96 -6.16 -24.17 -10.86
C ALA A 96 -5.60 -24.74 -12.17
N ALA A 97 -5.69 -26.07 -12.31
CA ALA A 97 -5.19 -26.80 -13.47
C ALA A 97 -6.03 -26.51 -14.72
#